data_AF-A0A967LDY4-F1
#
_entry.id   AF-A0A967LDY4-F1
#
_cell.length_a   1.000
_cell.length_b   1.000
_cell.length_c   1.000
_cell.angle_alpha   90.00
_cell.angle_beta   90.00
_cell.angle_gamma   90.00
#
_symmetry.space_group_name_H-M   'P 1'
#
loop_
_entity.id
_entity.type
_entity.pdbx_description
1 polymer ?
#
loop_
_entity_poly.entity_id
_entity_poly.type
_entity_poly.pdbx_seq_one_letter_code
_entity_poly.pdbx_strand_id
1 'polypeptide(L)'
;MSSGGTFHPQKKRDARRDSWQGLRIAFFRSIIERGWWLILIALLGGTAFLATGIPRLQINASTDAFLEEEDPGITVYYETREEWGTDEFAIVCITADDWFTPEGMKRLKAVEADVKAVPFVASTMSILDVPLLRQEPDRKASLFQISRSMVDMRSEGIDLAAARTEITSHELARGNLISADGRNLNLLAYLDWSKVDGKVIPSIDVRREKLVDGVREVAARWSERLPEPVRLSGIPLIQRALFENISHDLVIFGVAALVLFSLALLVVYRRPRFV
;
A
#
# COMPACT_ATOMS: atom_id res chain seq x y z
N MET A 1 29.55 21.25 -86.04
CA MET A 1 29.35 19.83 -85.69
C MET A 1 30.24 19.54 -84.50
N SER A 2 29.72 19.76 -83.29
CA SER A 2 29.11 18.74 -82.41
C SER A 2 30.10 17.65 -81.99
N SER A 3 30.61 17.77 -80.76
CA SER A 3 30.93 16.61 -79.93
C SER A 3 30.40 16.89 -78.52
N GLY A 4 29.16 16.47 -78.28
CA GLY A 4 28.52 16.55 -76.96
C GLY A 4 29.07 15.46 -76.05
N GLY A 5 29.81 15.85 -75.02
CA GLY A 5 30.17 14.96 -73.91
C GLY A 5 28.97 14.71 -73.03
N THR A 6 28.40 13.52 -73.08
CA THR A 6 27.31 13.08 -72.20
C THR A 6 27.86 12.87 -70.78
N PHE A 7 27.51 13.78 -69.88
CA PHE A 7 27.80 13.67 -68.45
C PHE A 7 26.89 12.57 -67.87
N HIS A 8 27.47 11.41 -67.48
CA HIS A 8 26.73 10.32 -66.84
C HIS A 8 26.71 10.48 -65.31
N PRO A 9 25.61 10.93 -64.68
CA PRO A 9 25.51 11.12 -63.23
C PRO A 9 25.43 9.81 -62.41
N GLN A 10 25.21 8.65 -63.04
CA GLN A 10 25.13 7.35 -62.35
C GLN A 10 26.49 6.85 -61.84
N LYS A 11 27.56 6.95 -62.65
CA LYS A 11 28.89 6.42 -62.31
C LYS A 11 29.51 7.06 -61.05
N LYS A 12 29.20 8.33 -60.77
CA LYS A 12 29.62 9.03 -59.54
C LYS A 12 28.78 8.66 -58.31
N ARG A 13 27.50 8.28 -58.48
CA ARG A 13 26.63 7.81 -57.39
C ARG A 13 27.03 6.41 -56.94
N ASP A 14 27.36 5.53 -57.88
CA ASP A 14 27.77 4.15 -57.60
C ASP A 14 29.16 4.11 -56.94
N ALA A 15 30.12 4.90 -57.42
CA ALA A 15 31.46 5.01 -56.81
C ALA A 15 31.44 5.60 -55.39
N ARG A 16 30.53 6.53 -55.08
CA ARG A 16 30.29 6.98 -53.69
C ARG A 16 29.69 5.83 -52.88
N ARG A 17 28.64 5.18 -53.37
CA ARG A 17 27.96 4.10 -52.65
C ARG A 17 28.94 2.98 -52.25
N ASP A 18 29.86 2.59 -53.15
CA ASP A 18 30.89 1.59 -52.91
C ASP A 18 31.95 2.04 -51.89
N SER A 19 32.36 3.32 -51.90
CA SER A 19 33.30 3.83 -50.90
C SER A 19 32.69 3.90 -49.50
N TRP A 20 31.40 4.26 -49.39
CA TRP A 20 30.65 4.20 -48.14
C TRP A 20 30.46 2.75 -47.66
N GLN A 21 30.26 1.78 -48.55
CA GLN A 21 30.19 0.37 -48.15
C GLN A 21 31.54 -0.16 -47.66
N GLY A 22 32.63 0.14 -48.37
CA GLY A 22 33.99 -0.23 -47.97
C GLY A 22 34.40 0.35 -46.62
N LEU A 23 34.07 1.63 -46.37
CA LEU A 23 34.32 2.27 -45.07
C LEU A 23 33.51 1.62 -43.95
N ARG A 24 32.23 1.32 -44.20
CA ARG A 24 31.36 0.63 -43.23
C ARG A 24 31.88 -0.75 -42.88
N ILE A 25 32.32 -1.52 -43.87
CA ILE A 25 32.88 -2.87 -43.67
C ILE A 25 34.21 -2.79 -42.90
N ALA A 26 35.11 -1.86 -43.26
CA ALA A 26 36.38 -1.67 -42.56
C ALA A 26 36.18 -1.20 -41.10
N PHE A 27 35.22 -0.33 -40.85
CA PHE A 27 34.82 0.11 -39.51
C PHE A 27 34.28 -1.04 -38.65
N PHE A 28 33.32 -1.81 -39.18
CA PHE A 28 32.79 -3.00 -38.50
C PHE A 28 33.88 -4.03 -38.20
N ARG A 29 34.77 -4.28 -39.16
CA ARG A 29 35.88 -5.21 -39.01
C ARG A 29 36.86 -4.77 -37.91
N SER A 30 37.21 -3.49 -37.87
CA SER A 30 38.08 -2.92 -36.83
C SER A 30 37.48 -3.04 -35.43
N ILE A 31 36.18 -2.78 -35.29
CA ILE A 31 35.44 -2.90 -34.04
C ILE A 31 35.37 -4.35 -33.56
N ILE A 32 35.04 -5.29 -34.46
CA ILE A 32 34.88 -6.70 -34.09
C ILE A 32 36.23 -7.38 -33.81
N GLU A 33 37.27 -7.11 -34.62
CA GLU A 33 38.57 -7.81 -34.49
C GLU A 33 39.46 -7.23 -33.37
N ARG A 34 39.31 -5.95 -33.01
CA ARG A 34 40.24 -5.27 -32.07
C ARG A 34 39.57 -4.41 -31.00
N GLY A 35 38.27 -4.11 -31.16
CA GLY A 35 37.50 -3.20 -30.31
C GLY A 35 36.35 -3.84 -29.53
N TRP A 36 36.27 -5.17 -29.43
CA TRP A 36 35.18 -5.86 -28.69
C TRP A 36 35.05 -5.40 -27.24
N TRP A 37 36.16 -5.00 -26.60
CA TRP A 37 36.18 -4.43 -25.26
C TRP A 37 35.51 -3.04 -25.20
N LEU A 38 35.55 -2.24 -26.28
CA LEU A 38 34.81 -0.97 -26.37
C LEU A 38 33.30 -1.22 -26.41
N ILE A 39 32.86 -2.29 -27.10
CA ILE A 39 31.45 -2.70 -27.09
C ILE A 39 31.03 -3.14 -25.68
N LEU A 40 31.85 -3.93 -25.00
CA LEU A 40 31.58 -4.34 -23.62
C LEU A 40 31.55 -3.15 -22.66
N ILE A 41 32.48 -2.20 -22.79
CA ILE A 41 32.48 -0.98 -21.98
C ILE A 41 31.24 -0.14 -22.28
N ALA A 42 30.85 0.00 -23.55
CA ALA A 42 29.65 0.73 -23.92
C ALA A 42 28.38 0.04 -23.39
N LEU A 43 28.32 -1.30 -23.44
CA LEU A 43 27.22 -2.08 -22.90
C LEU A 43 27.16 -1.94 -21.37
N LEU A 44 28.25 -2.22 -20.66
CA LEU A 44 28.33 -2.12 -19.20
C LEU A 44 28.08 -0.69 -18.72
N GLY A 45 28.66 0.29 -19.40
CA GLY A 45 28.46 1.71 -19.11
C GLY A 45 27.01 2.13 -19.36
N GLY A 46 26.40 1.68 -20.46
CA GLY A 46 24.99 1.90 -20.74
C GLY A 46 24.07 1.24 -19.70
N THR A 47 24.35 -0.01 -19.32
CA THR A 47 23.62 -0.73 -18.27
C THR A 47 23.76 -0.03 -16.92
N ALA A 48 24.98 0.38 -16.53
CA ALA A 48 25.22 1.11 -15.29
C ALA A 48 24.48 2.46 -15.29
N PHE A 49 24.51 3.19 -16.41
CA PHE A 49 23.77 4.43 -16.58
C PHE A 49 22.26 4.21 -16.42
N LEU A 50 21.67 3.23 -17.09
CA LEU A 50 20.25 2.91 -16.93
C LEU A 50 19.91 2.45 -15.50
N ALA A 51 20.81 1.69 -14.85
CA ALA A 51 20.64 1.25 -13.47
C ALA A 51 20.56 2.43 -12.47
N THR A 52 21.16 3.58 -12.78
CA THR A 52 20.98 4.80 -11.96
C THR A 52 19.53 5.31 -11.91
N GLY A 53 18.67 4.86 -12.84
CA GLY A 53 17.24 5.15 -12.85
C GLY A 53 16.42 4.29 -11.89
N ILE A 54 16.94 3.14 -11.43
CA ILE A 54 16.21 2.20 -10.57
C ILE A 54 15.69 2.88 -9.28
N PRO A 55 16.48 3.69 -8.54
CA PRO A 55 15.99 4.34 -7.33
C PRO A 55 14.88 5.37 -7.57
N ARG A 56 14.69 5.84 -8.82
CA ARG A 56 13.64 6.80 -9.19
C ARG A 56 12.39 6.12 -9.73
N LEU A 57 12.40 4.80 -9.88
CA LEU A 57 11.25 4.05 -10.37
C LEU A 57 10.16 4.06 -9.29
N GLN A 58 9.12 4.86 -9.52
CA GLN A 58 7.94 4.89 -8.69
C GLN A 58 6.94 3.89 -9.24
N ILE A 59 6.70 2.81 -8.50
CA ILE A 59 5.62 1.87 -8.80
C ILE A 59 4.41 2.36 -8.03
N ASN A 60 3.49 3.03 -8.73
CA ASN A 60 2.20 3.37 -8.15
C ASN A 60 1.19 2.30 -8.54
N ALA A 61 0.84 1.43 -7.59
CA ALA A 61 -0.23 0.45 -7.75
C ALA A 61 -1.37 0.72 -6.76
N SER A 62 -1.53 1.98 -6.33
CA SER A 62 -2.69 2.38 -5.54
C SER A 62 -3.94 2.29 -6.39
N THR A 63 -5.07 1.90 -5.77
CA THR A 63 -6.37 1.91 -6.46
C THR A 63 -6.74 3.33 -6.90
N ASP A 64 -6.29 4.33 -6.15
CA ASP A 64 -6.53 5.76 -6.41
C ASP A 64 -5.95 6.19 -7.77
N ALA A 65 -4.86 5.56 -8.23
CA ALA A 65 -4.25 5.85 -9.54
C ALA A 65 -5.11 5.44 -10.75
N PHE A 66 -6.16 4.63 -10.54
CA PHE A 66 -7.11 4.27 -11.59
C PHE A 66 -8.30 5.23 -11.69
N LEU A 67 -8.41 6.19 -10.76
CA LEU A 67 -9.47 7.19 -10.76
C LEU A 67 -9.08 8.35 -11.70
N GLU A 68 -10.07 8.89 -12.41
CA GLU A 68 -9.85 10.05 -13.27
C GLU A 68 -9.75 11.31 -12.39
N GLU A 69 -8.60 11.99 -12.45
CA GLU A 69 -8.30 13.14 -11.58
C GLU A 69 -9.29 14.32 -11.78
N GLU A 70 -9.84 14.47 -12.99
CA GLU A 70 -10.75 15.56 -13.35
C GLU A 70 -12.23 15.21 -13.15
N ASP A 71 -12.56 14.03 -12.62
CA ASP A 71 -13.95 13.66 -12.35
C ASP A 71 -14.54 14.52 -11.22
N PRO A 72 -15.71 15.16 -11.41
CA PRO A 72 -16.33 15.99 -10.38
C PRO A 72 -16.63 15.23 -9.07
N GLY A 73 -16.92 13.93 -9.14
CA GLY A 73 -17.17 13.08 -7.98
C GLY A 73 -15.92 12.86 -7.13
N ILE A 74 -14.73 12.80 -7.74
CA ILE A 74 -13.45 12.71 -7.04
C ILE A 74 -13.15 14.01 -6.29
N THR A 75 -13.44 15.16 -6.90
CA THR A 75 -13.29 16.46 -6.24
C THR A 75 -14.17 16.54 -4.99
N VAL A 76 -15.46 16.22 -5.13
CA VAL A 76 -16.43 16.21 -4.01
C VAL A 76 -15.99 15.23 -2.91
N TYR A 77 -15.47 14.06 -3.28
CA TYR A 77 -14.98 13.07 -2.33
C TYR A 77 -13.83 13.60 -1.46
N TYR A 78 -12.82 14.23 -2.07
CA TYR A 78 -11.69 14.78 -1.34
C TYR A 78 -12.07 16.01 -0.50
N GLU A 79 -12.94 16.88 -0.99
CA GLU A 79 -13.48 18.01 -0.22
C GLU A 79 -14.26 17.53 1.01
N THR A 80 -15.11 16.51 0.83
CA THR A 80 -15.87 15.90 1.95
C THR A 80 -14.93 15.32 3.00
N ARG A 81 -13.83 14.67 2.58
CA ARG A 81 -12.83 14.13 3.50
C ARG A 81 -12.05 15.20 4.25
N GLU A 82 -11.82 16.36 3.64
CA GLU A 82 -11.17 17.48 4.32
C GLU A 82 -12.07 18.09 5.41
N GLU A 83 -13.38 18.19 5.16
CA GLU A 83 -14.32 18.76 6.12
C GLU A 83 -14.75 17.77 7.21
N TRP A 84 -15.04 16.52 6.84
CA TRP A 84 -15.67 15.53 7.73
C TRP A 84 -14.71 14.46 8.26
N GLY A 85 -13.47 14.43 7.78
CA GLY A 85 -12.47 13.41 8.11
C GLY A 85 -12.52 12.20 7.18
N THR A 86 -11.74 11.18 7.53
CA THR A 86 -11.59 9.99 6.66
C THR A 86 -12.60 8.88 6.97
N ASP A 87 -12.98 8.16 5.93
CA ASP A 87 -13.64 6.85 5.96
C ASP A 87 -12.62 5.68 5.91
N GLU A 88 -11.32 5.97 5.84
CA GLU A 88 -10.26 4.97 5.76
C GLU A 88 -9.72 4.60 7.15
N PHE A 89 -9.89 3.34 7.55
CA PHE A 89 -9.42 2.83 8.83
C PHE A 89 -8.85 1.42 8.74
N ALA A 90 -7.87 1.13 9.59
CA ALA A 90 -7.46 -0.23 9.92
C ALA A 90 -8.41 -0.84 10.95
N ILE A 91 -8.63 -2.14 10.86
CA ILE A 91 -9.40 -2.93 11.82
C ILE A 91 -8.43 -3.80 12.60
N VAL A 92 -8.39 -3.60 13.92
CA VAL A 92 -7.66 -4.44 14.87
C VAL A 92 -8.67 -5.32 15.58
N CYS A 93 -8.72 -6.59 15.21
CA CYS A 93 -9.64 -7.56 15.79
C CYS A 93 -8.94 -8.35 16.90
N ILE A 94 -9.49 -8.25 18.12
CA ILE A 94 -8.98 -8.89 19.33
C ILE A 94 -10.04 -9.83 19.91
N THR A 95 -9.59 -10.98 20.43
CA THR A 95 -10.49 -12.01 20.97
C THR A 95 -10.13 -12.36 22.40
N ALA A 96 -11.10 -12.30 23.30
CA ALA A 96 -11.00 -12.77 24.68
C ALA A 96 -12.40 -12.99 25.27
N ASP A 97 -12.46 -13.71 26.40
CA ASP A 97 -13.74 -14.05 27.05
C ASP A 97 -14.12 -13.08 28.18
N ASP A 98 -13.21 -12.18 28.56
CA ASP A 98 -13.25 -11.40 29.79
C ASP A 98 -13.36 -9.88 29.58
N TRP A 99 -13.75 -9.39 28.39
CA TRP A 99 -13.80 -7.95 28.07
C TRP A 99 -14.65 -7.10 29.03
N PHE A 100 -15.68 -7.70 29.63
CA PHE A 100 -16.60 -7.07 30.56
C PHE A 100 -16.22 -7.35 32.03
N THR A 101 -14.92 -7.45 32.29
CA THR A 101 -14.34 -7.50 33.64
C THR A 101 -13.41 -6.28 33.84
N PRO A 102 -13.11 -5.88 35.09
CA PRO A 102 -12.14 -4.79 35.34
C PRO A 102 -10.79 -5.03 34.65
N GLU A 103 -10.29 -6.27 34.67
CA GLU A 103 -9.03 -6.68 34.05
C GLU A 103 -9.09 -6.63 32.53
N GLY A 104 -10.16 -7.18 31.93
CA GLY A 104 -10.38 -7.14 30.49
C GLY A 104 -10.56 -5.71 29.97
N MET A 105 -11.27 -4.88 30.71
CA MET A 105 -11.42 -3.44 30.42
C MET A 105 -10.08 -2.72 30.45
N LYS A 106 -9.26 -2.98 31.47
CA LYS A 106 -7.91 -2.42 31.57
C LYS A 106 -7.05 -2.85 30.39
N ARG A 107 -7.15 -4.10 29.97
CA ARG A 107 -6.45 -4.64 28.80
C ARG A 107 -6.91 -3.96 27.51
N LEU A 108 -8.22 -3.83 27.30
CA LEU A 108 -8.81 -3.18 26.13
C LEU A 108 -8.37 -1.71 26.01
N LYS A 109 -8.42 -0.96 27.12
CA LYS A 109 -7.93 0.44 27.17
C LYS A 109 -6.43 0.54 26.83
N ALA A 110 -5.63 -0.44 27.25
CA ALA A 110 -4.19 -0.48 26.93
C ALA A 110 -3.95 -0.79 25.44
N VAL A 111 -4.71 -1.73 24.85
CA VAL A 111 -4.65 -2.00 23.40
C VAL A 111 -5.04 -0.75 22.62
N GLU A 112 -6.13 -0.08 22.99
CA GLU A 112 -6.57 1.17 22.35
C GLU A 112 -5.49 2.25 22.43
N ALA A 113 -4.87 2.44 23.59
CA ALA A 113 -3.82 3.43 23.77
C ALA A 113 -2.59 3.15 22.88
N ASP A 114 -2.17 1.89 22.78
CA ASP A 114 -1.08 1.48 21.91
C ASP A 114 -1.41 1.69 20.43
N VAL A 115 -2.63 1.36 20.00
CA VAL A 115 -3.08 1.59 18.62
C VAL A 115 -3.19 3.08 18.32
N LYS A 116 -3.71 3.88 19.24
CA LYS A 116 -3.79 5.34 19.10
C LYS A 116 -2.41 6.01 19.03
N ALA A 117 -1.38 5.39 19.59
CA ALA A 117 -0.01 5.88 19.53
C ALA A 117 0.71 5.56 18.20
N VAL A 118 0.11 4.75 17.32
CA VAL A 118 0.67 4.43 16.01
C VAL A 118 0.75 5.70 15.15
N PRO A 119 1.85 5.92 14.40
CA PRO A 119 1.95 7.08 13.50
C PRO A 119 0.79 7.18 12.52
N PHE A 120 0.27 8.40 12.36
CA PHE A 120 -0.85 8.71 11.46
C PHE A 120 -2.17 8.02 11.81
N VAL A 121 -2.38 7.63 13.06
CA VAL A 121 -3.73 7.35 13.58
C VAL A 121 -4.33 8.65 14.12
N ALA A 122 -5.38 9.16 13.48
CA ALA A 122 -6.08 10.37 13.92
C ALA A 122 -6.99 10.09 15.12
N SER A 123 -7.72 8.98 15.06
CA SER A 123 -8.67 8.58 16.10
C SER A 123 -8.87 7.07 16.11
N THR A 124 -9.42 6.58 17.21
CA THR A 124 -9.84 5.18 17.37
C THR A 124 -11.32 5.12 17.67
N MET A 125 -12.00 4.06 17.22
CA MET A 125 -13.37 3.74 17.61
C MET A 125 -13.46 2.27 18.03
N SER A 126 -14.06 2.02 19.18
CA SER A 126 -14.29 0.67 19.70
C SER A 126 -15.58 0.59 20.51
N ILE A 127 -15.84 -0.55 21.14
CA ILE A 127 -16.97 -0.67 22.09
C ILE A 127 -16.88 0.34 23.24
N LEU A 128 -15.69 0.88 23.52
CA LEU A 128 -15.49 1.87 24.57
C LEU A 128 -16.23 3.19 24.30
N ASP A 129 -16.49 3.48 23.02
CA ASP A 129 -17.14 4.70 22.55
C ASP A 129 -18.67 4.55 22.39
N VAL A 130 -19.21 3.35 22.61
CA VAL A 130 -20.65 3.08 22.46
C VAL A 130 -21.39 3.68 23.66
N PRO A 131 -22.34 4.62 23.44
CA PRO A 131 -23.16 5.17 24.51
C PRO A 131 -24.04 4.08 25.15
N LEU A 132 -24.05 4.04 26.48
CA LEU A 132 -24.84 3.12 27.27
C LEU A 132 -26.09 3.85 27.78
N LEU A 133 -27.26 3.41 27.33
CA LEU A 133 -28.55 4.04 27.61
C LEU A 133 -29.31 3.34 28.74
N ARG A 134 -28.94 2.10 29.11
CA ARG A 134 -29.68 1.27 30.08
C ARG A 134 -28.91 1.00 31.37
N GLN A 135 -27.94 1.85 31.73
CA GLN A 135 -27.14 1.70 32.95
C GLN A 135 -27.90 2.00 34.25
N GLU A 136 -28.99 2.77 34.20
CA GLU A 136 -29.81 3.09 35.37
C GLU A 136 -31.29 2.73 35.12
N PRO A 137 -31.67 1.42 35.14
CA PRO A 137 -33.02 0.98 34.80
C PRO A 137 -34.13 1.55 35.70
N ASP A 138 -33.81 1.89 36.96
CA ASP A 138 -34.77 2.45 37.93
C ASP A 138 -34.94 3.96 37.82
N ARG A 139 -34.04 4.64 37.08
CA ARG A 139 -34.12 6.08 36.87
C ARG A 139 -34.86 6.33 35.56
N LYS A 140 -36.05 6.92 35.64
CA LYS A 140 -36.78 7.44 34.47
C LYS A 140 -36.00 8.61 33.88
N ALA A 141 -34.95 8.31 33.12
CA ALA A 141 -34.16 9.32 32.45
C ALA A 141 -35.06 10.02 31.42
N SER A 142 -35.21 11.34 31.56
CA SER A 142 -35.86 12.15 30.54
C SER A 142 -35.07 12.02 29.23
N LEU A 143 -35.74 12.08 28.07
CA LEU A 143 -35.05 12.14 26.76
C LEU A 143 -33.98 13.26 26.71
N PHE A 144 -34.21 14.36 27.44
CA PHE A 144 -33.25 15.46 27.60
C PHE A 144 -32.03 15.12 28.48
N GLN A 145 -32.17 14.15 29.38
CA GLN A 145 -31.06 13.65 30.19
C GLN A 145 -30.29 12.59 29.41
N ILE A 146 -30.98 11.72 28.67
CA ILE A 146 -30.35 10.75 27.77
C ILE A 146 -29.53 11.46 26.69
N SER A 147 -30.05 12.55 26.11
CA SER A 147 -29.30 13.34 25.12
C SER A 147 -28.08 14.08 25.68
N ARG A 148 -27.94 14.16 27.01
CA ARG A 148 -26.80 14.78 27.71
C ARG A 148 -25.93 13.78 28.47
N SER A 149 -26.40 12.56 28.71
CA SER A 149 -25.65 11.52 29.40
C SER A 149 -24.82 10.74 28.39
N MET A 150 -23.56 11.14 28.24
CA MET A 150 -22.56 10.39 27.48
C MET A 150 -21.94 9.28 28.33
N VAL A 151 -22.76 8.50 29.04
CA VAL A 151 -22.25 7.35 29.79
C VAL A 151 -21.82 6.30 28.78
N ASP A 152 -20.58 5.86 28.89
CA ASP A 152 -19.93 4.90 28.01
C ASP A 152 -19.13 3.88 28.85
N MET A 153 -18.40 2.96 28.21
CA MET A 153 -17.60 2.00 28.97
C MET A 153 -16.37 2.61 29.66
N ARG A 154 -16.05 3.89 29.40
CA ARG A 154 -14.96 4.60 30.08
C ARG A 154 -15.40 5.25 31.38
N SER A 155 -16.69 5.49 31.52
CA SER A 155 -17.32 6.09 32.70
C SER A 155 -17.13 5.23 33.96
N GLU A 156 -17.02 5.89 35.12
CA GLU A 156 -16.87 5.20 36.41
C GLU A 156 -18.21 4.62 36.88
N GLY A 157 -18.17 3.50 37.62
CA GLY A 157 -19.35 2.94 38.29
C GLY A 157 -20.36 2.22 37.39
N ILE A 158 -19.99 1.91 36.14
CA ILE A 158 -20.86 1.18 35.20
C ILE A 158 -21.06 -0.29 35.60
N ASP A 159 -22.25 -0.82 35.34
CA ASP A 159 -22.51 -2.26 35.45
C ASP A 159 -22.03 -2.95 34.18
N LEU A 160 -20.91 -3.65 34.27
CA LEU A 160 -20.29 -4.34 33.14
C LEU A 160 -21.16 -5.49 32.58
N ALA A 161 -21.97 -6.15 33.42
CA ALA A 161 -22.86 -7.21 32.98
C ALA A 161 -24.06 -6.64 32.21
N ALA A 162 -24.62 -5.53 32.69
CA ALA A 162 -25.63 -4.77 31.96
C ALA A 162 -25.08 -4.21 30.65
N ALA A 163 -23.88 -3.62 30.67
CA ALA A 163 -23.19 -3.09 29.49
C ALA A 163 -22.93 -4.19 28.44
N ARG A 164 -22.54 -5.40 28.87
CA ARG A 164 -22.39 -6.55 27.96
C ARG A 164 -23.68 -6.85 27.22
N THR A 165 -24.78 -6.93 27.95
CA THR A 165 -26.11 -7.23 27.37
C THR A 165 -26.56 -6.13 26.42
N GLU A 166 -26.31 -4.88 26.78
CA GLU A 166 -26.66 -3.72 25.96
C GLU A 166 -25.85 -3.66 24.66
N ILE A 167 -24.52 -3.71 24.73
CA ILE A 167 -23.64 -3.58 23.56
C ILE A 167 -23.79 -4.77 22.61
N THR A 168 -23.90 -6.00 23.14
CA THR A 168 -24.09 -7.20 22.29
C THR A 168 -25.46 -7.25 21.62
N SER A 169 -26.43 -6.45 22.08
CA SER A 169 -27.75 -6.29 21.45
C SER A 169 -27.91 -4.97 20.68
N HIS A 170 -26.91 -4.09 20.71
CA HIS A 170 -26.94 -2.78 20.06
C HIS A 170 -26.85 -2.94 18.54
N GLU A 171 -27.82 -2.36 17.81
CA GLU A 171 -27.99 -2.56 16.35
C GLU A 171 -26.75 -2.17 15.54
N LEU A 172 -26.05 -1.10 15.94
CA LEU A 172 -24.84 -0.65 15.27
C LEU A 172 -23.55 -1.29 15.79
N ALA A 173 -23.50 -1.78 17.03
CA ALA A 173 -22.26 -2.29 17.62
C ALA A 173 -22.11 -3.79 17.37
N ARG A 174 -23.20 -4.55 17.49
CA ARG A 174 -23.21 -5.99 17.22
C ARG A 174 -22.92 -6.24 15.74
N GLY A 175 -21.90 -7.05 15.47
CA GLY A 175 -21.43 -7.38 14.13
C GLY A 175 -20.43 -6.38 13.54
N ASN A 176 -20.34 -5.15 14.07
CA ASN A 176 -19.38 -4.14 13.61
C ASN A 176 -18.22 -3.95 14.60
N LEU A 177 -18.52 -3.73 15.89
CA LEU A 177 -17.55 -3.49 16.97
C LEU A 177 -17.40 -4.68 17.93
N ILE A 178 -18.44 -5.51 18.05
CA ILE A 178 -18.45 -6.70 18.91
C ILE A 178 -19.17 -7.86 18.23
N SER A 179 -18.66 -9.08 18.36
CA SER A 179 -19.37 -10.28 17.91
C SER A 179 -20.61 -10.59 18.76
N ALA A 180 -21.55 -11.36 18.20
CA ALA A 180 -22.80 -11.69 18.89
C ALA A 180 -22.60 -12.48 20.21
N ASP A 181 -21.50 -13.23 20.33
CA ASP A 181 -21.10 -13.94 21.55
C ASP A 181 -20.31 -13.05 22.55
N GLY A 182 -19.97 -11.84 22.16
CA GLY A 182 -19.23 -10.87 22.96
C GLY A 182 -17.72 -11.14 23.08
N ARG A 183 -17.16 -12.08 22.31
CA ARG A 183 -15.76 -12.51 22.42
C ARG A 183 -14.79 -11.72 21.53
N ASN A 184 -15.22 -11.34 20.33
CA ASN A 184 -14.40 -10.65 19.35
C ASN A 184 -14.75 -9.18 19.33
N LEU A 185 -13.75 -8.31 19.48
CA LEU A 185 -13.90 -6.87 19.38
C LEU A 185 -13.14 -6.35 18.18
N ASN A 186 -13.74 -5.40 17.47
CA ASN A 186 -13.06 -4.61 16.46
C ASN A 186 -12.73 -3.25 17.05
N LEU A 187 -11.44 -2.90 16.99
CA LEU A 187 -10.96 -1.56 17.24
C LEU A 187 -10.56 -0.94 15.90
N LEU A 188 -11.25 0.12 15.52
CA LEU A 188 -11.02 0.84 14.27
C LEU A 188 -10.00 1.92 14.52
N ALA A 189 -8.95 1.99 13.70
CA ALA A 189 -7.92 3.02 13.75
C ALA A 189 -7.99 3.85 12.46
N TYR A 190 -8.52 5.06 12.58
CA TYR A 190 -8.74 5.97 11.44
C TYR A 190 -7.44 6.63 11.03
N LEU A 191 -7.16 6.61 9.72
CA LEU A 191 -5.97 7.21 9.15
C LEU A 191 -6.04 8.73 9.23
N ASP A 192 -4.92 9.37 9.60
CA ASP A 192 -4.81 10.82 9.56
C ASP A 192 -4.69 11.32 8.11
N TRP A 193 -5.82 11.81 7.60
CA TRP A 193 -5.95 12.43 6.29
C TRP A 193 -5.67 13.94 6.28
N SER A 194 -5.33 14.54 7.43
CA SER A 194 -5.13 15.99 7.51
C SER A 194 -4.07 16.49 6.53
N LYS A 195 -4.36 17.63 5.91
CA LYS A 195 -3.38 18.45 5.19
C LYS A 195 -2.97 19.59 6.12
N VAL A 196 -1.68 19.67 6.42
CA VAL A 196 -1.08 20.75 7.21
C VAL A 196 -0.24 21.59 6.27
N ASP A 197 -0.79 22.74 5.87
CA ASP A 197 -0.06 23.68 5.04
C ASP A 197 1.20 24.17 5.77
N GLY A 198 2.33 24.13 5.06
CA GLY A 198 3.62 24.64 5.54
C GLY A 198 4.53 23.64 6.25
N LYS A 199 4.13 22.37 6.42
CA LYS A 199 5.03 21.27 6.84
C LYS A 199 5.19 20.22 5.74
N VAL A 200 6.37 19.62 5.65
CA VAL A 200 6.56 18.43 4.81
C VAL A 200 5.81 17.28 5.46
N ILE A 201 4.57 17.05 5.03
CA ILE A 201 3.81 15.87 5.41
C ILE A 201 4.14 14.75 4.43
N PRO A 202 4.39 13.53 4.90
CA PRO A 202 4.54 12.38 4.01
C PRO A 202 3.30 12.18 3.12
N SER A 203 3.51 11.69 1.91
CA SER A 203 2.39 11.33 1.02
C SER A 203 1.43 10.37 1.70
N ILE A 204 0.19 10.32 1.23
CA ILE A 204 -0.82 9.43 1.81
C ILE A 204 -0.36 7.97 1.83
N ASP A 205 0.38 7.53 0.80
CA ASP A 205 0.95 6.19 0.72
C ASP A 205 1.96 5.92 1.83
N VAL A 206 2.81 6.90 2.17
CA VAL A 206 3.74 6.77 3.29
C VAL A 206 2.99 6.74 4.62
N ARG A 207 1.92 7.53 4.77
CA ARG A 207 1.08 7.50 5.97
C ARG A 207 0.38 6.16 6.14
N ARG A 208 -0.20 5.61 5.06
CA ARG A 208 -0.77 4.26 5.00
C ARG A 208 0.26 3.22 5.38
N GLU A 209 1.46 3.26 4.79
CA GLU A 209 2.55 2.33 5.13
C GLU A 209 2.89 2.38 6.62
N LYS A 210 3.07 3.59 7.18
CA LYS A 210 3.41 3.75 8.60
C LYS A 210 2.29 3.31 9.55
N LEU A 211 1.03 3.56 9.18
CA LEU A 211 -0.12 3.06 9.92
C LEU A 211 -0.17 1.52 9.89
N VAL A 212 -0.01 0.92 8.71
CA VAL A 212 -0.03 -0.54 8.52
C VAL A 212 1.10 -1.20 9.32
N ASP A 213 2.32 -0.69 9.19
CA ASP A 213 3.49 -1.22 9.90
C ASP A 213 3.33 -1.10 11.42
N GLY A 214 2.89 0.07 11.90
CA GLY A 214 2.70 0.28 13.34
C GLY A 214 1.57 -0.56 13.92
N VAL A 215 0.44 -0.71 13.21
CA VAL A 215 -0.65 -1.59 13.64
C VAL A 215 -0.22 -3.07 13.60
N ARG A 216 0.57 -3.50 12.61
CA ARG A 216 1.19 -4.84 12.56
C ARG A 216 2.10 -5.07 13.77
N GLU A 217 2.90 -4.09 14.17
CA GLU A 217 3.76 -4.18 15.34
C GLU A 217 2.94 -4.30 16.63
N VAL A 218 1.93 -3.44 16.82
CA VAL A 218 1.02 -3.50 17.97
C VAL A 218 0.32 -4.86 18.03
N ALA A 219 -0.20 -5.34 16.90
CA ALA A 219 -0.85 -6.65 16.81
C ALA A 219 0.09 -7.80 17.18
N ALA A 220 1.34 -7.78 16.71
CA ALA A 220 2.33 -8.79 17.08
C ALA A 220 2.58 -8.80 18.59
N ARG A 221 2.80 -7.63 19.21
CA ARG A 221 3.03 -7.51 20.66
C ARG A 221 1.84 -7.98 21.51
N TRP A 222 0.61 -7.72 21.05
CA TRP A 222 -0.59 -8.11 21.79
C TRP A 222 -1.03 -9.55 21.51
N SER A 223 -0.65 -10.13 20.37
CA SER A 223 -0.94 -11.54 20.05
C SER A 223 -0.30 -12.50 21.05
N GLU A 224 0.84 -12.14 21.65
CA GLU A 224 1.49 -12.94 22.69
C GLU A 224 0.80 -12.81 24.07
N ARG A 225 -0.02 -11.77 24.26
CA ARG A 225 -0.64 -11.42 25.54
C ARG A 225 -2.13 -11.72 25.60
N LEU A 226 -2.72 -12.09 24.47
CA LEU A 226 -4.13 -12.40 24.32
C LEU A 226 -4.33 -13.91 24.09
N PRO A 227 -5.52 -14.45 24.41
CA PRO A 227 -5.81 -15.87 24.19
C PRO A 227 -5.71 -16.32 22.73
N GLU A 228 -6.02 -15.42 21.80
CA GLU A 228 -5.89 -15.65 20.36
C GLU A 228 -5.04 -14.56 19.69
N PRO A 229 -4.37 -14.88 18.57
CA PRO A 229 -3.63 -13.90 17.79
C PRO A 229 -4.53 -12.75 17.33
N VAL A 230 -3.99 -11.54 17.41
CA VAL A 230 -4.66 -10.34 16.90
C VAL A 230 -4.74 -10.41 15.39
N ARG A 231 -5.95 -10.22 14.85
CA ARG A 231 -6.22 -10.25 13.41
C ARG A 231 -6.34 -8.82 12.90
N LEU A 232 -5.80 -8.57 11.71
CA LEU A 232 -5.82 -7.25 11.08
C LEU A 232 -6.62 -7.26 9.79
N SER A 233 -7.36 -6.18 9.55
CA SER A 233 -8.12 -5.96 8.32
C SER A 233 -8.28 -4.45 8.07
N GLY A 234 -9.15 -4.06 7.15
CA GLY A 234 -9.39 -2.68 6.75
C GLY A 234 -8.73 -2.33 5.42
N ILE A 235 -9.23 -1.28 4.78
CA ILE A 235 -8.80 -0.82 3.46
C ILE A 235 -7.28 -0.63 3.36
N PRO A 236 -6.59 0.08 4.28
CA PRO A 236 -5.15 0.31 4.15
C PRO A 236 -4.33 -0.99 4.22
N LEU A 237 -4.78 -1.97 5.02
CA LEU A 237 -4.12 -3.28 5.13
C LEU A 237 -4.29 -4.10 3.84
N ILE A 238 -5.49 -4.09 3.27
CA ILE A 238 -5.81 -4.82 2.03
C ILE A 238 -5.01 -4.23 0.86
N GLN A 239 -5.03 -2.90 0.72
CA GLN A 239 -4.26 -2.21 -0.33
C GLN A 239 -2.76 -2.50 -0.21
N ARG A 240 -2.20 -2.45 1.01
CA ARG A 240 -0.79 -2.77 1.23
C ARG A 240 -0.47 -4.22 0.88
N ALA A 241 -1.32 -5.18 1.27
CA ALA A 241 -1.12 -6.58 0.93
C ALA A 241 -1.17 -6.82 -0.59
N LEU A 242 -2.10 -6.17 -1.30
CA LEU A 242 -2.15 -6.21 -2.76
C LEU A 242 -0.86 -5.67 -3.38
N PHE A 243 -0.38 -4.53 -2.90
CA PHE A 243 0.86 -3.92 -3.37
C PHE A 243 2.09 -4.81 -3.14
N GLU A 244 2.24 -5.35 -1.92
CA GLU A 244 3.34 -6.25 -1.54
C GLU A 244 3.34 -7.51 -2.42
N ASN A 245 2.16 -8.09 -2.66
CA ASN A 245 2.02 -9.28 -3.50
C ASN A 245 2.33 -9.00 -4.98
N ILE A 246 1.78 -7.93 -5.56
CA ILE A 246 2.06 -7.54 -6.96
C ILE A 246 3.56 -7.29 -7.16
N SER A 247 4.18 -6.59 -6.21
CA SER A 247 5.61 -6.28 -6.26
C SER A 247 6.47 -7.54 -6.17
N HIS A 248 6.08 -8.48 -5.30
CA HIS A 248 6.77 -9.76 -5.17
C HIS A 248 6.67 -10.61 -6.45
N ASP A 249 5.46 -10.68 -7.02
CA ASP A 249 5.16 -11.44 -8.24
C ASP A 249 5.93 -10.88 -9.45
N LEU A 250 6.02 -9.56 -9.57
CA LEU A 250 6.79 -8.92 -10.64
C LEU A 250 8.26 -9.38 -10.65
N VAL A 251 8.87 -9.49 -9.46
CA VAL A 251 10.24 -9.98 -9.32
C VAL A 251 10.33 -11.47 -9.65
N ILE A 252 9.43 -12.30 -9.11
CA ILE A 252 9.42 -13.75 -9.36
C ILE A 252 9.25 -14.02 -10.86
N PHE A 253 8.24 -13.44 -11.50
CA PHE A 253 7.98 -13.64 -12.92
C PHE A 253 9.10 -13.08 -13.79
N GLY A 254 9.69 -11.94 -13.43
CA GLY A 254 10.85 -11.39 -14.13
C GLY A 254 12.04 -12.35 -14.13
N VAL A 255 12.41 -12.88 -12.97
CA VAL A 255 13.50 -13.86 -12.84
C VAL A 255 13.15 -15.17 -13.53
N ALA A 256 11.94 -15.69 -13.35
CA ALA A 256 11.49 -16.93 -13.97
C ALA A 256 11.49 -16.84 -15.50
N ALA A 257 11.01 -15.73 -16.07
CA ALA A 257 11.02 -15.48 -17.50
C ALA A 257 12.46 -15.44 -18.04
N LEU A 258 13.39 -14.76 -17.35
CA LEU A 258 14.79 -14.72 -17.74
C LEU A 258 15.45 -16.10 -17.73
N VAL A 259 15.18 -16.90 -16.69
CA VAL A 259 15.64 -18.30 -16.62
C VAL A 259 15.05 -19.12 -17.76
N LEU A 260 13.75 -19.00 -18.01
CA LEU A 260 13.07 -19.72 -19.08
C LEU A 260 13.61 -19.35 -20.46
N PHE A 261 13.81 -18.07 -20.76
CA PHE A 261 14.41 -17.62 -22.01
C PHE A 261 15.85 -18.11 -22.16
N SER A 262 16.64 -18.06 -21.08
CA SER A 262 18.02 -18.56 -21.09
C SER A 262 18.08 -20.06 -21.37
N LEU A 263 17.18 -20.84 -20.77
CA LEU A 263 17.05 -22.28 -21.03
C LEU A 263 16.58 -22.55 -22.46
N ALA A 264 15.59 -21.81 -22.97
CA ALA A 264 15.12 -21.96 -24.35
C ALA A 264 16.25 -21.69 -25.36
N LEU A 265 17.02 -20.61 -25.15
CA LEU A 265 18.19 -20.30 -25.96
C LEU A 265 19.25 -21.42 -25.87
N LEU A 266 19.53 -21.92 -24.68
CA LEU A 266 20.48 -23.02 -24.50
C LEU A 266 20.02 -24.30 -25.25
N VAL A 267 18.73 -24.61 -25.22
CA VAL A 267 18.16 -25.78 -25.93
C VAL A 267 18.21 -25.60 -27.45
N VAL A 268 17.90 -24.42 -27.96
CA VAL A 268 17.90 -24.11 -29.40
C VAL A 268 19.32 -24.12 -29.96
N TYR A 269 20.25 -23.43 -29.30
CA TYR A 269 21.62 -23.26 -29.81
C TYR A 269 22.56 -24.40 -29.40
N ARG A 270 22.24 -25.17 -28.36
CA ARG A 270 23.01 -26.32 -27.83
C ARG A 270 24.49 -26.05 -27.57
N ARG A 271 24.90 -24.78 -27.54
CA ARG A 271 26.27 -24.34 -27.26
C ARG A 271 26.20 -23.14 -26.32
N PRO A 272 26.97 -23.16 -25.21
CA PRO A 272 27.05 -22.02 -24.29
C PRO A 272 27.85 -20.84 -24.86
N ARG A 273 28.37 -20.96 -26.08
CA ARG A 273 29.22 -19.97 -26.76
C ARG A 273 28.82 -19.91 -28.24
N PHE A 274 28.50 -18.70 -28.69
CA PHE A 274 28.33 -18.37 -30.10
C PHE A 274 29.72 -18.25 -30.74
N VAL A 275 30.27 -19.38 -31.20
CA VAL A 275 31.40 -19.47 -32.13
C VAL A 275 31.13 -20.58 -33.12
#